data_AF-A0A7X6PD52-F1
#
_entry.id   AF-A0A7X6PD52-F1
#
_cell.length_a   1.000
_cell.length_b   1.000
_cell.length_c   1.000
_cell.angle_alpha   90.00
_cell.angle_beta   90.00
_cell.angle_gamma   90.00
#
_symmetry.space_group_name_H-M   'P 1'
#
loop_
_entity.id
_entity.type
_entity.pdbx_description
1 polymer ?
#
loop_
_entity_poly.entity_id
_entity_poly.type
_entity_poly.pdbx_seq_one_letter_code
_entity_poly.pdbx_strand_id
1 'polypeptide(L)'
;MKHPVLQNRTRLIIWWMAWFFLASGQIILFYFAYGSFEMISIPDTLLSLFILSVLILSLWYPFNYVSRDFWKIHILIINLILAGVISIALSILITRSVIQSVIPGKILYDEFWRSTLPYRAGISVFVYILAVLTYYLFINLSNLSEKKAGEAKLESLVKETELKMLRSQINPHFLFNSLNSV
;
A
#
# COMPACT_ATOMS: atom_id res chain seq x y z
N MET A 1 3.64 -10.76 11.55
CA MET A 1 2.81 -10.79 10.32
C MET A 1 3.72 -10.47 9.14
N LYS A 2 3.65 -11.24 8.04
CA LYS A 2 4.56 -11.04 6.89
C LYS A 2 4.02 -9.90 6.01
N HIS A 3 4.90 -9.04 5.51
CA HIS A 3 4.55 -7.92 4.65
C HIS A 3 3.97 -8.43 3.31
N PRO A 4 2.80 -7.94 2.85
CA PRO A 4 2.11 -8.47 1.69
C PRO A 4 2.93 -8.32 0.40
N VAL A 5 3.71 -7.25 0.28
CA VAL A 5 4.62 -7.04 -0.87
C VAL A 5 5.82 -7.99 -0.84
N LEU A 6 6.31 -8.38 0.34
CA LEU A 6 7.49 -9.25 0.49
C LEU A 6 7.14 -10.75 0.47
N GLN A 7 5.86 -11.10 0.60
CA GLN A 7 5.40 -12.50 0.59
C GLN A 7 5.45 -13.15 -0.80
N ASN A 8 5.28 -12.37 -1.87
CA ASN A 8 5.17 -12.91 -3.22
C ASN A 8 6.08 -12.14 -4.19
N ARG A 9 6.96 -12.86 -4.90
CA ARG A 9 7.88 -12.30 -5.90
C ARG A 9 7.14 -11.47 -6.95
N THR A 10 5.96 -11.88 -7.37
CA THR A 10 5.14 -11.13 -8.34
C THR A 10 4.71 -9.77 -7.78
N ARG A 11 4.33 -9.69 -6.50
CA ARG A 11 3.93 -8.42 -5.86
C ARG A 11 5.13 -7.48 -5.68
N LEU A 12 6.30 -8.04 -5.40
CA LEU A 12 7.55 -7.28 -5.34
C LEU A 12 7.95 -6.74 -6.72
N ILE A 13 7.76 -7.52 -7.79
CA ILE A 13 8.00 -7.05 -9.17
C ILE A 13 7.02 -5.92 -9.52
N ILE A 14 5.73 -6.09 -9.24
CA ILE A 14 4.71 -5.05 -9.48
C ILE A 14 5.04 -3.77 -8.71
N TRP A 15 5.52 -3.90 -7.46
CA TRP A 15 5.98 -2.77 -6.65
C TRP A 15 7.09 -1.99 -7.38
N TRP A 16 8.18 -2.67 -7.76
CA TRP A 16 9.29 -2.00 -8.46
C TRP A 16 8.87 -1.45 -9.83
N MET A 17 7.97 -2.11 -10.54
CA MET A 17 7.40 -1.61 -11.80
C MET A 17 6.63 -0.29 -11.60
N ALA A 18 5.80 -0.22 -10.55
CA ALA A 18 5.07 1.00 -10.21
C ALA A 18 6.02 2.15 -9.86
N TRP A 19 7.08 1.88 -9.09
CA TRP A 19 8.09 2.89 -8.75
C TRP A 19 8.89 3.35 -9.97
N PHE A 20 9.22 2.44 -10.88
CA PHE A 20 9.88 2.79 -12.14
C PHE A 20 8.99 3.68 -13.01
N PHE A 21 7.68 3.39 -13.07
CA PHE A 21 6.71 4.22 -13.78
C PHE A 21 6.55 5.62 -13.15
N LEU A 22 6.55 5.71 -11.82
CA LEU A 22 6.55 7.00 -11.13
C LEU A 22 7.84 7.79 -11.40
N ALA A 23 8.98 7.11 -11.47
CA ALA A 23 10.26 7.72 -11.81
C ALA A 23 10.29 8.30 -13.21
N SER A 24 9.82 7.54 -14.21
CA SER A 24 9.74 8.05 -15.58
C SER A 24 8.78 9.24 -15.68
N GLY A 25 7.62 9.16 -15.02
CA GLY A 25 6.67 10.28 -14.93
C GLY A 25 7.27 11.54 -14.30
N GLN A 26 8.03 11.39 -13.22
CA GLN A 26 8.68 12.52 -12.54
C GLN A 26 9.77 13.16 -13.41
N ILE A 27 10.56 12.35 -14.12
CA ILE A 27 11.58 12.86 -15.05
C ILE A 27 10.93 13.68 -16.18
N ILE A 28 9.80 13.22 -16.71
CA ILE A 28 9.04 13.95 -17.75
C ILE A 28 8.46 15.25 -17.19
N LEU A 29 7.85 15.21 -16.00
CA LEU A 29 7.33 16.41 -15.34
C LEU A 29 8.42 17.44 -15.05
N PHE A 30 9.62 16.97 -14.67
CA PHE A 30 10.77 17.83 -14.46
C PHE A 30 11.18 18.55 -15.75
N TYR A 31 11.23 17.81 -16.86
CA TYR A 31 11.50 18.38 -18.18
C TYR A 31 10.48 19.46 -18.57
N PHE A 32 9.18 19.22 -18.34
CA PHE A 32 8.15 20.22 -18.60
C PHE A 32 8.24 21.45 -17.69
N ALA A 33 8.62 21.26 -16.42
CA ALA A 33 8.64 22.34 -15.43
C ALA A 33 9.86 23.26 -15.57
N TYR A 34 11.03 22.71 -15.89
CA TYR A 34 12.30 23.46 -15.91
C TYR A 34 12.89 23.64 -17.32
N GLY A 35 12.35 22.97 -18.34
CA GLY A 35 12.72 23.18 -19.74
C GLY A 35 14.13 22.70 -20.13
N SER A 36 14.93 22.21 -19.19
CA SER A 36 16.28 21.67 -19.42
C SER A 36 16.48 20.31 -18.76
N PHE A 37 17.23 19.44 -19.46
CA PHE A 37 17.75 18.20 -18.89
C PHE A 37 19.13 18.48 -18.30
N GLU A 38 19.17 18.87 -17.03
CA GLU A 38 20.44 18.80 -16.31
C GLU A 38 20.79 17.32 -16.09
N MET A 39 22.00 16.89 -16.46
CA MET A 39 22.43 15.49 -16.28
C MET A 39 22.36 15.04 -14.81
N ILE A 40 22.34 15.99 -13.87
CA ILE A 40 22.24 15.77 -12.43
C ILE A 40 20.81 15.36 -12.01
N SER A 41 19.77 15.74 -12.76
CA SER A 41 18.37 15.51 -12.39
C SER A 41 17.96 14.03 -12.45
N ILE A 42 18.56 13.25 -13.36
CA ILE A 42 18.26 11.82 -13.52
C ILE A 42 18.70 11.00 -12.29
N PRO A 43 19.99 11.01 -11.89
CA PRO A 43 20.44 10.26 -10.72
C PRO A 43 19.79 10.78 -9.43
N ASP A 44 19.52 12.09 -9.33
CA ASP A 44 18.82 12.67 -8.18
C ASP A 44 17.40 12.13 -8.03
N THR A 45 16.62 12.12 -9.11
CA THR A 45 15.23 11.66 -9.11
C THR A 45 15.14 10.16 -8.79
N LEU A 46 16.00 9.35 -9.42
CA LEU A 46 16.05 7.91 -9.17
C LEU A 46 16.41 7.59 -7.72
N LEU A 47 17.41 8.28 -7.16
CA LEU A 47 17.85 8.05 -5.79
C LEU A 47 16.77 8.49 -4.78
N SER A 48 16.14 9.64 -5.01
CA SER A 48 15.05 10.16 -4.18
C SER A 48 13.86 9.18 -4.14
N LEU A 49 13.44 8.67 -5.30
CA LEU A 49 12.32 7.72 -5.38
C LEU A 49 12.67 6.35 -4.80
N PHE A 50 13.91 5.90 -4.99
CA PHE A 50 14.37 4.66 -4.40
C PHE A 50 14.29 4.73 -2.86
N ILE A 51 14.84 5.79 -2.25
CA ILE A 51 14.79 5.98 -0.80
C ILE A 51 13.34 6.09 -0.31
N LEU A 52 12.52 6.90 -1.00
CA LEU A 52 11.11 7.03 -0.66
C LEU A 52 10.39 5.68 -0.71
N SER A 53 10.67 4.84 -1.72
CA SER A 53 10.06 3.50 -1.86
C SER A 53 10.36 2.60 -0.66
N VAL A 54 11.60 2.64 -0.17
CA VAL A 54 12.04 1.86 1.01
C VAL A 54 11.36 2.36 2.27
N LEU A 55 11.27 3.69 2.44
CA LEU A 55 10.59 4.28 3.60
C LEU A 55 9.08 3.99 3.59
N ILE A 56 8.46 3.96 2.41
CA ILE A 56 7.03 3.65 2.28
C ILE A 56 6.74 2.17 2.59
N LEU A 57 7.67 1.23 2.38
CA LEU A 57 7.50 -0.15 2.86
C LEU A 57 7.39 -0.22 4.39
N SER A 58 8.04 0.70 5.12
CA SER A 58 7.93 0.79 6.59
C SER A 58 6.53 1.18 7.08
N LEU A 59 5.75 1.91 6.25
CA LEU A 59 4.40 2.37 6.61
C LEU A 59 3.37 1.25 6.74
N TRP A 60 3.68 0.05 6.24
CA TRP A 60 2.78 -1.10 6.37
C TRP A 60 2.53 -1.50 7.83
N TYR A 61 3.53 -1.35 8.71
CA TYR A 61 3.42 -1.78 10.10
C TYR A 61 2.37 -0.98 10.88
N PRO A 62 2.37 0.38 10.90
CA PRO A 62 1.33 1.18 11.54
C PRO A 62 -0.09 0.83 11.09
N PHE A 63 -0.29 0.59 9.80
CA PHE A 63 -1.60 0.30 9.23
C PHE A 63 -2.22 -1.00 9.76
N ASN A 64 -1.40 -2.03 9.96
CA ASN A 64 -1.88 -3.36 10.33
C ASN A 64 -2.23 -3.51 11.81
N TYR A 65 -1.68 -2.65 12.68
CA TYR A 65 -1.92 -2.72 14.13
C TYR A 65 -3.17 -1.94 14.59
N VAL A 66 -3.63 -0.97 13.80
CA VAL A 66 -4.60 0.04 14.28
C VAL A 66 -6.01 -0.16 13.71
N SER A 67 -6.19 -0.96 12.66
CA SER A 67 -7.41 -1.03 11.84
C SER A 67 -8.63 -1.76 12.45
N ARG A 68 -8.71 -1.96 13.78
CA ARG A 68 -9.81 -2.73 14.41
C ARG A 68 -10.85 -1.92 15.18
N ASP A 69 -10.54 -0.72 15.67
CA ASP A 69 -11.48 0.08 16.48
C ASP A 69 -11.67 1.50 15.92
N PHE A 70 -12.91 1.97 15.85
CA PHE A 70 -13.27 3.32 15.36
C PHE A 70 -12.60 4.44 16.15
N TRP A 71 -12.43 4.30 17.47
CA TRP A 71 -11.73 5.27 18.32
C TRP A 71 -10.24 5.44 17.97
N LYS A 72 -9.66 4.46 17.29
CA LYS A 72 -8.25 4.47 16.90
C LYS A 72 -8.01 5.10 15.52
N ILE A 73 -9.05 5.47 14.77
CA ILE A 73 -8.90 6.06 13.42
C ILE A 73 -8.17 7.42 13.46
N HIS A 74 -8.49 8.27 14.45
CA HIS A 74 -7.82 9.56 14.61
C HIS A 74 -6.34 9.38 14.95
N ILE A 75 -6.02 8.41 15.80
CA ILE A 75 -4.64 8.04 16.15
C ILE A 75 -3.90 7.50 14.93
N LEU A 76 -4.55 6.69 14.09
CA LEU A 76 -3.99 6.21 12.82
C LEU A 76 -3.66 7.39 11.90
N ILE A 77 -4.59 8.33 11.71
CA ILE A 77 -4.40 9.48 10.82
C ILE A 77 -3.22 10.34 11.31
N ILE A 78 -3.15 10.62 12.61
CA ILE A 78 -2.04 11.38 13.20
C ILE A 78 -0.71 10.65 12.99
N ASN A 79 -0.65 9.35 13.27
CA ASN A 79 0.56 8.55 13.04
C ASN A 79 0.96 8.50 11.57
N LEU A 80 0.01 8.46 10.64
CA LEU A 80 0.29 8.49 9.21
C LEU A 80 0.81 9.85 8.75
N ILE A 81 0.28 10.94 9.29
CA ILE A 81 0.79 12.28 8.98
C ILE A 81 2.21 12.40 9.52
N LEU A 82 2.46 12.02 10.78
CA LEU A 82 3.79 12.07 11.39
C LEU A 82 4.79 11.18 10.65
N ALA A 83 4.43 9.93 10.34
CA ALA A 83 5.29 9.02 9.60
C ALA A 83 5.57 9.54 8.18
N GLY A 84 4.60 10.21 7.55
CA GLY A 84 4.78 10.85 6.24
C GLY A 84 5.75 12.02 6.29
N VAL A 85 5.57 12.92 7.24
CA VAL A 85 6.49 14.06 7.45
C VAL A 85 7.91 13.56 7.72
N ILE A 86 8.06 12.57 8.60
CA ILE A 86 9.37 11.97 8.91
C ILE A 86 9.98 11.30 7.68
N SER A 87 9.20 10.50 6.94
CA SER A 87 9.70 9.77 5.77
C SER A 87 10.14 10.71 4.65
N ILE A 88 9.36 11.75 4.37
CA ILE A 88 9.69 12.74 3.35
C ILE A 88 10.93 13.55 3.77
N ALA A 89 10.97 14.02 5.02
CA ALA A 89 12.13 14.75 5.54
C ALA A 89 13.41 13.89 5.47
N LEU A 90 13.33 12.63 5.88
CA LEU A 90 14.46 11.70 5.86
C LEU A 90 14.90 11.41 4.41
N SER A 91 13.95 11.21 3.49
CA SER A 91 14.26 11.00 2.07
C SER A 91 15.02 12.17 1.47
N ILE A 92 14.58 13.39 1.75
CA ILE A 92 15.24 14.62 1.29
C ILE A 92 16.65 14.75 1.89
N LEU A 93 16.80 14.53 3.20
CA LEU A 93 18.10 14.62 3.89
C LEU A 93 19.12 13.59 3.40
N ILE A 94 18.68 12.33 3.20
CA ILE A 94 19.54 11.26 2.70
C ILE A 94 19.95 11.57 1.26
N THR A 95 18.99 11.95 0.41
CA THR A 95 19.28 12.25 -1.00
C THR A 95 20.29 13.37 -1.14
N ARG A 96 20.14 14.45 -0.35
CA ARG A 96 21.11 15.55 -0.31
C ARG A 96 22.51 15.07 0.07
N SER A 97 22.60 14.32 1.17
CA SER A 97 23.88 13.86 1.72
C SER A 97 24.63 12.94 0.75
N VAL A 98 23.90 12.05 0.08
CA VAL A 98 24.50 11.11 -0.89
C VAL A 98 25.01 11.85 -2.12
N ILE A 99 24.21 12.74 -2.70
CA ILE A 99 24.60 13.43 -3.94
C ILE A 99 25.75 14.41 -3.70
N GLN A 100 25.77 15.10 -2.55
CA GLN A 100 26.89 15.97 -2.17
C GLN A 100 28.21 15.20 -1.99
N SER A 101 28.16 13.91 -1.71
CA SER A 101 29.36 13.06 -1.59
C SER A 101 29.88 12.56 -2.94
N VAL A 102 29.02 12.51 -3.96
CA VAL A 102 29.34 11.94 -5.27
C VAL A 102 29.72 13.02 -6.30
N ILE A 103 29.16 14.23 -6.20
CA ILE A 103 29.34 15.29 -7.20
C ILE A 103 30.42 16.31 -6.76
N PRO A 104 31.55 16.41 -7.47
CA PRO A 104 32.57 17.44 -7.25
C PRO A 104 32.11 18.78 -7.85
N GLY A 105 31.14 19.45 -7.23
CA GLY A 105 30.53 20.67 -7.77
C GLY A 105 29.52 21.34 -6.83
N LYS A 106 29.94 21.67 -5.60
CA LYS A 106 29.06 22.09 -4.50
C LYS A 106 28.19 23.33 -4.80
N ILE A 107 28.71 24.30 -5.55
CA ILE A 107 28.04 25.60 -5.76
C ILE A 107 26.86 25.46 -6.73
N LEU A 108 27.05 24.80 -7.88
CA LEU A 108 25.98 24.58 -8.86
C LEU A 108 24.85 23.69 -8.28
N TYR A 109 25.23 22.71 -7.45
CA TYR A 109 24.27 21.82 -6.82
C TYR A 109 23.39 22.52 -5.76
N ASP A 110 23.94 23.45 -4.98
CA ASP A 110 23.16 24.16 -3.95
C ASP A 110 22.11 25.10 -4.58
N GLU A 111 22.39 25.70 -5.74
CA GLU A 111 21.44 26.51 -6.48
C GLU A 111 20.32 25.65 -7.09
N PHE A 112 20.70 24.54 -7.75
CA PHE A 112 19.76 23.53 -8.25
C PHE A 112 18.85 23.00 -7.14
N TRP A 113 19.43 22.67 -5.98
CA TRP A 113 18.71 22.14 -4.81
C TRP A 113 17.66 23.12 -4.28
N ARG A 114 17.99 24.41 -4.16
CA ARG A 114 17.05 25.43 -3.68
C ARG A 114 15.88 25.64 -4.66
N SER A 115 16.17 25.63 -5.95
CA SER A 115 15.17 25.77 -7.02
C SER A 115 14.19 24.58 -7.06
N THR A 116 14.70 23.37 -6.86
CA THR A 116 13.92 22.13 -7.01
C THR A 116 13.27 21.62 -5.72
N LEU A 117 13.68 22.14 -4.56
CA LEU A 117 13.10 21.80 -3.25
C LEU A 117 11.57 21.82 -3.19
N PRO A 118 10.86 22.91 -3.59
CA PRO A 118 9.40 22.96 -3.51
C PRO A 118 8.74 21.93 -4.43
N TYR A 119 9.27 21.75 -5.65
CA TYR A 119 8.80 20.74 -6.60
C TYR A 119 8.96 19.32 -6.02
N ARG A 120 10.13 19.01 -5.47
CA ARG A 120 10.44 17.71 -4.86
C ARG A 120 9.57 17.40 -3.66
N ALA A 121 9.35 18.39 -2.78
CA ALA A 121 8.47 18.24 -1.64
C ALA A 121 7.03 17.95 -2.11
N GLY A 122 6.52 18.70 -3.10
CA GLY A 122 5.20 18.50 -3.67
C GLY A 122 5.00 17.09 -4.25
N ILE A 123 5.93 16.63 -5.09
CA ILE A 123 5.88 15.28 -5.64
C ILE A 123 5.99 14.20 -4.56
N SER A 124 6.87 14.38 -3.56
CA SER A 124 7.06 13.39 -2.50
C SER A 124 5.80 13.24 -1.65
N VAL A 125 5.12 14.34 -1.34
CA VAL A 125 3.82 14.33 -0.66
C VAL A 125 2.76 13.64 -1.53
N PHE A 126 2.70 13.94 -2.81
CA PHE A 126 1.73 13.34 -3.73
C PHE A 126 1.91 11.81 -3.83
N VAL A 127 3.14 11.35 -4.06
CA VAL A 127 3.48 9.92 -4.12
C VAL A 127 3.20 9.23 -2.78
N TYR A 128 3.51 9.89 -1.67
CA TYR A 128 3.20 9.39 -0.34
C TYR A 128 1.69 9.14 -0.15
N ILE A 129 0.84 10.12 -0.51
CA ILE A 129 -0.61 9.99 -0.41
C ILE A 129 -1.12 8.83 -1.28
N LEU A 130 -0.62 8.69 -2.52
CA LEU A 130 -0.99 7.58 -3.39
C LEU A 130 -0.62 6.21 -2.79
N ALA A 131 0.55 6.11 -2.16
CA ALA A 131 0.98 4.87 -1.52
C ALA A 131 0.09 4.53 -0.31
N VAL A 132 -0.22 5.52 0.54
CA VAL A 132 -1.13 5.37 1.68
C VAL A 132 -2.51 4.91 1.23
N LEU A 133 -3.06 5.52 0.16
CA LEU A 133 -4.34 5.10 -0.43
C LEU A 133 -4.30 3.67 -0.95
N THR A 134 -3.22 3.30 -1.64
CA THR A 134 -3.03 1.94 -2.17
C THR A 134 -3.02 0.91 -1.04
N TYR A 135 -2.29 1.18 0.05
CA TYR A 135 -2.27 0.30 1.22
C TYR A 135 -3.64 0.20 1.89
N TYR A 136 -4.34 1.33 2.04
CA TYR A 136 -5.69 1.35 2.59
C TYR A 136 -6.65 0.50 1.76
N LEU A 137 -6.65 0.66 0.43
CA LEU A 137 -7.48 -0.14 -0.47
C LEU A 137 -7.15 -1.62 -0.38
N PHE A 138 -5.86 -1.97 -0.38
CA PHE A 138 -5.41 -3.35 -0.31
C PHE A 138 -5.88 -4.05 0.97
N ILE A 139 -5.76 -3.38 2.13
CA ILE A 139 -6.20 -3.91 3.42
C ILE A 139 -7.72 -4.09 3.44
N ASN A 140 -8.47 -3.08 2.99
CA ASN A 140 -9.94 -3.17 3.00
C ASN A 140 -10.47 -4.25 2.06
N LEU A 141 -9.91 -4.39 0.86
CA LEU A 141 -10.30 -5.45 -0.06
C LEU A 141 -10.01 -6.84 0.52
N SER A 142 -8.87 -7.00 1.19
CA SER A 142 -8.52 -8.25 1.87
C SER A 142 -9.52 -8.57 2.99
N ASN A 143 -9.80 -7.60 3.87
CA ASN A 143 -10.76 -7.76 4.96
C ASN A 143 -12.18 -8.05 4.45
N LEU A 144 -12.62 -7.39 3.38
CA LEU A 144 -13.92 -7.64 2.77
C LEU A 144 -14.00 -9.05 2.18
N SER A 145 -12.93 -9.53 1.55
CA SER A 145 -12.89 -10.89 1.01
C SER A 145 -12.97 -11.95 2.11
N GLU A 146 -12.28 -11.74 3.23
CA GLU A 146 -12.32 -12.63 4.40
C GLU A 146 -13.71 -12.64 5.04
N LYS A 147 -14.35 -11.48 5.19
CA LYS A 147 -15.72 -11.37 5.72
C LYS A 147 -16.72 -12.11 4.85
N LYS A 148 -16.69 -11.89 3.53
CA LYS A 148 -17.58 -12.58 2.58
C LYS A 148 -17.39 -14.10 2.60
N ALA A 149 -16.16 -14.58 2.69
CA ALA A 149 -15.87 -16.00 2.81
C ALA A 149 -16.41 -16.59 4.12
N GLY A 150 -16.31 -15.84 5.23
CA GLY A 150 -16.89 -16.21 6.52
C GLY A 150 -18.42 -16.28 6.49
N GLU A 151 -19.06 -15.27 5.90
CA GLU A 151 -20.53 -15.22 5.73
C GLU A 151 -21.05 -16.41 4.90
N ALA A 152 -20.41 -16.70 3.75
CA ALA A 152 -20.79 -17.84 2.91
C ALA A 152 -20.64 -19.19 3.65
N LYS A 153 -19.61 -19.33 4.49
CA LYS A 153 -19.41 -20.53 5.31
C LYS A 153 -20.49 -20.66 6.39
N LEU A 154 -20.86 -19.56 7.05
CA LEU A 154 -21.92 -19.54 8.05
C LEU A 154 -23.27 -19.89 7.43
N GLU A 155 -23.60 -19.32 6.27
CA GLU A 155 -24.85 -19.60 5.55
C GLU A 155 -24.93 -21.08 5.13
N SER A 156 -23.82 -21.65 4.65
CA SER A 156 -23.73 -23.09 4.34
C SER A 156 -24.00 -23.95 5.58
N LEU A 157 -23.44 -23.58 6.73
CA LEU A 157 -23.59 -24.34 7.96
C LEU A 157 -25.03 -24.27 8.49
N VAL A 158 -25.66 -23.10 8.40
CA VAL A 158 -27.08 -22.90 8.75
C VAL A 158 -27.96 -23.81 7.89
N LYS A 159 -27.80 -23.79 6.56
CA LYS A 159 -28.56 -24.65 5.64
C LYS A 159 -28.37 -26.14 5.95
N GLU A 160 -27.15 -26.58 6.27
CA GLU A 160 -26.88 -27.96 6.65
C GLU A 160 -27.58 -28.35 7.95
N THR A 161 -27.57 -27.45 8.96
CA THR A 161 -28.29 -27.69 10.22
C THR A 161 -29.80 -27.72 10.04
N GLU A 162 -30.36 -26.85 9.21
CA GLU A 162 -31.79 -26.87 8.86
C GLU A 162 -32.17 -28.18 8.15
N LEU A 163 -31.38 -28.62 7.16
CA LEU A 163 -31.58 -29.90 6.48
C LEU A 163 -31.51 -31.09 7.45
N LYS A 164 -30.58 -31.07 8.40
CA LYS A 164 -30.44 -32.12 9.42
C LYS A 164 -31.63 -32.13 10.38
N MET A 165 -32.11 -30.96 10.80
CA MET A 165 -33.32 -30.83 11.62
C MET A 165 -34.56 -31.32 10.87
N LEU A 166 -34.74 -30.92 9.61
CA LEU A 166 -35.85 -31.40 8.78
C LEU A 166 -35.80 -32.92 8.64
N ARG A 167 -34.62 -33.50 8.37
CA ARG A 167 -34.43 -34.96 8.34
C ARG A 167 -34.76 -35.63 9.68
N SER A 168 -34.42 -35.02 10.81
CA SER A 168 -34.73 -35.61 12.12
C SER A 168 -36.21 -35.50 12.50
N GLN A 169 -36.95 -34.56 11.89
CA GLN A 169 -38.39 -34.41 12.06
C GLN A 169 -39.21 -35.32 11.13
N ILE A 170 -38.61 -35.87 10.06
CA ILE A 170 -39.27 -36.88 9.21
C ILE A 170 -39.48 -38.15 10.05
N ASN A 171 -40.74 -38.46 10.30
CA ASN A 171 -41.14 -39.59 11.12
C ASN A 171 -40.73 -40.91 10.42
N PRO A 172 -39.99 -41.84 11.07
CA PRO A 172 -39.59 -43.10 10.46
C PRO A 172 -40.78 -43.91 9.92
N HIS A 173 -41.96 -43.76 10.52
CA HIS A 173 -43.21 -44.36 10.01
C HIS A 173 -43.55 -43.91 8.57
N PHE A 174 -43.21 -42.68 8.18
CA PHE A 174 -43.43 -42.18 6.82
C PHE A 174 -42.45 -42.83 5.82
N LEU A 175 -41.19 -43.01 6.20
CA LEU A 175 -40.19 -43.72 5.41
C LEU A 175 -40.57 -45.19 5.18
N PHE A 176 -41.11 -45.87 6.20
CA PHE A 176 -41.62 -47.25 6.06
C PHE A 176 -42.88 -47.33 5.18
N ASN A 177 -43.80 -46.36 5.26
CA ASN A 177 -44.97 -46.32 4.38
C ASN A 177 -44.61 -46.07 2.91
N SER A 178 -43.61 -45.24 2.62
CA SER A 178 -43.14 -44.99 1.25
C SER A 178 -42.35 -46.17 0.66
N LEU A 179 -41.71 -46.99 1.50
CA LEU A 179 -41.00 -48.21 1.08
C LEU A 179 -41.94 -49.40 0.83
N ASN A 180 -43.06 -49.49 1.53
CA ASN A 180 -44.06 -50.56 1.35
C ASN A 180 -45.11 -50.25 0.26
N SER A 181 -45.14 -49.03 -0.30
CA SER A 181 -46.09 -48.62 -1.35
C SER A 181 -45.50 -48.58 -2.77
N VAL A 182 -44.33 -49.18 -2.99
CA VAL A 182 -43.70 -49.45 -4.30
C VAL A 182 -43.68 -50.95 -4.53
#